data_AF-A0AAN8G4S2-F1
#
_entry.id   AF-A0AAN8G4S2-F1
#
_cell.length_a   1.000
_cell.length_b   1.000
_cell.length_c   1.000
_cell.angle_alpha   90.00
_cell.angle_beta   90.00
_cell.angle_gamma   90.00
#
_symmetry.space_group_name_H-M   'P 1'
#
loop_
_entity.id
_entity.type
_entity.pdbx_description
1 polymer ?
#
loop_
_entity_poly.entity_id
_entity_poly.type
_entity_poly.pdbx_seq_one_letter_code
_entity_poly.pdbx_strand_id
1 'polypeptide(L)'
;MWEWTCAICLEELADSELLVHTSCGGTFCDSCLEVSMKHRSDNGHCCPICQSPASRTDDFIPLSSSMGHKPAARILAIPVCQRYINEDNKPV
;
A
#
# COMPACT_ATOMS: atom_id res chain seq x y z
N MET A 1 17.19 -0.71 -6.70
CA MET A 1 16.43 -1.73 -5.96
C MET A 1 15.25 -0.96 -5.39
N TRP A 2 14.01 -1.25 -5.78
CA TRP A 2 12.86 -0.58 -5.17
C TRP A 2 12.51 -1.38 -3.92
N GLU A 3 12.52 -0.75 -2.76
CA GLU A 3 12.11 -1.37 -1.48
C GLU A 3 10.58 -1.30 -1.40
N TRP A 4 9.94 -2.46 -1.24
CA TRP A 4 8.49 -2.52 -1.10
C TRP A 4 8.12 -2.53 0.38
N THR A 5 7.05 -1.84 0.71
CA THR A 5 6.56 -1.71 2.09
C THR A 5 5.23 -2.39 2.26
N CYS A 6 5.01 -2.97 3.43
CA CYS A 6 3.68 -3.42 3.84
C CYS A 6 2.79 -2.19 4.08
N ALA A 7 1.62 -2.13 3.45
CA ALA A 7 0.70 -0.99 3.58
C ALA A 7 0.03 -0.85 4.97
N ILE A 8 0.28 -1.80 5.88
CA ILE A 8 -0.27 -1.80 7.24
C ILE A 8 0.79 -1.44 8.27
N CYS A 9 1.87 -2.21 8.37
CA CYS A 9 2.93 -1.94 9.35
C CYS A 9 3.98 -0.93 8.86
N LEU A 10 3.98 -0.60 7.57
CA LEU A 10 4.93 0.33 6.92
C LEU A 10 6.40 -0.11 7.00
N GLU A 11 6.65 -1.36 7.40
CA GLU A 11 7.98 -1.95 7.38
C GLU A 11 8.40 -2.26 5.94
N GLU A 12 9.70 -2.14 5.69
CA GLU A 12 10.36 -2.58 4.46
C GLU A 12 10.72 -4.05 4.61
N LEU A 13 10.24 -4.88 3.68
CA LEU A 13 10.47 -6.33 3.68
C LEU A 13 10.96 -6.78 2.30
N ALA A 14 11.55 -7.98 2.25
CA ALA A 14 11.93 -8.57 0.97
C ALA A 14 10.68 -8.92 0.13
N ASP A 15 10.82 -8.91 -1.20
CA ASP A 15 9.75 -9.26 -2.14
C ASP A 15 9.14 -10.65 -1.88
N SER A 16 9.88 -11.57 -1.27
CA SER A 16 9.40 -12.90 -0.89
C SER A 16 8.50 -12.91 0.35
N GLU A 17 8.59 -11.87 1.19
CA GLU A 17 7.86 -11.73 2.45
C GLU A 17 6.58 -10.88 2.29
N LEU A 18 6.42 -10.28 1.11
CA LEU A 18 5.27 -9.47 0.74
C LEU A 18 4.34 -10.22 -0.19
N LEU A 19 3.05 -10.09 0.08
CA LEU A 19 1.95 -10.52 -0.75
C LEU A 19 1.35 -9.31 -1.44
N VAL A 20 1.01 -9.44 -2.71
CA VAL A 20 0.35 -8.41 -3.51
C VAL A 20 -1.06 -8.85 -3.89
N HIS A 21 -2.03 -7.97 -3.68
CA HIS A 21 -3.38 -8.15 -4.19
C HIS A 21 -3.39 -7.93 -5.71
N THR A 22 -3.75 -8.95 -6.46
CA THR A 22 -3.68 -8.94 -7.94
C THR A 22 -4.54 -7.84 -8.59
N SER A 23 -5.63 -7.44 -7.93
CA SER A 23 -6.58 -6.44 -8.45
C SER A 23 -6.13 -4.99 -8.20
N CYS A 24 -5.68 -4.66 -6.98
CA CYS A 24 -5.36 -3.27 -6.63
C CYS A 24 -3.86 -2.97 -6.49
N GLY A 25 -3.00 -4.00 -6.50
CA GLY A 25 -1.56 -3.87 -6.28
C GLY A 25 -1.17 -3.57 -4.83
N GLY A 26 -2.09 -3.71 -3.89
CA GLY A 26 -1.83 -3.50 -2.47
C GLY A 26 -0.86 -4.55 -1.92
N THR A 27 0.20 -4.09 -1.25
CA THR A 27 1.27 -4.94 -0.69
C THR A 27 1.14 -5.12 0.82
N PHE A 28 1.27 -6.35 1.30
CA PHE A 28 1.11 -6.70 2.71
C PHE A 28 2.08 -7.80 3.12
N CYS A 29 2.63 -7.74 4.33
CA CYS A 29 3.25 -8.93 4.91
C CYS A 29 2.18 -9.94 5.37
N ASP A 30 2.57 -11.21 5.44
CA ASP A 30 1.67 -12.32 5.71
C ASP A 30 0.87 -12.16 7.03
N SER A 31 1.55 -11.68 8.08
CA SER A 31 0.98 -11.46 9.42
C SER A 31 -0.05 -10.33 9.44
N CYS A 32 0.26 -9.18 8.85
CA CYS A 32 -0.65 -8.04 8.83
C CYS A 32 -1.89 -8.33 8.00
N LEU A 33 -1.74 -9.05 6.87
CA LEU A 33 -2.87 -9.48 6.07
C LEU A 33 -3.77 -10.44 6.85
N GLU A 34 -3.18 -11.37 7.61
CA GLU A 34 -3.92 -12.39 8.36
C GLU A 34 -4.79 -11.74 9.43
N VAL A 35 -4.19 -10.87 10.25
CA VAL A 35 -4.88 -10.16 11.33
C VAL A 35 -5.98 -9.27 10.75
N SER A 36 -5.70 -8.56 9.66
CA SER A 36 -6.67 -7.66 9.03
C SER A 36 -7.89 -8.40 8.50
N MET A 37 -7.70 -9.55 7.84
CA MET A 37 -8.79 -10.36 7.31
C MET A 37 -9.58 -11.06 8.42
N LYS A 38 -8.92 -11.51 9.50
CA LYS A 38 -9.59 -12.09 10.67
C LYS A 38 -10.45 -11.06 11.40
N HIS A 39 -9.94 -9.85 11.63
CA HIS A 39 -10.67 -8.82 12.37
C HIS A 39 -11.87 -8.27 11.59
N ARG A 40 -11.83 -8.32 10.26
CA ARG A 40 -12.92 -7.87 9.38
C ARG A 40 -13.94 -8.94 9.00
N SER A 41 -13.88 -10.13 9.61
CA SER A 41 -14.73 -11.27 9.23
C SER A 41 -16.24 -11.01 9.30
N ASP A 42 -16.68 -10.01 10.06
CA ASP A 42 -18.10 -9.61 10.13
C ASP A 42 -18.64 -9.02 8.80
N ASN A 43 -17.75 -8.48 7.95
CA ASN A 43 -18.08 -7.87 6.66
C ASN A 43 -17.56 -8.67 5.44
N GLY A 44 -17.13 -9.93 5.65
CA GLY A 44 -16.53 -10.77 4.62
C GLY A 44 -15.03 -10.51 4.39
N HIS A 45 -14.38 -11.46 3.72
CA HIS A 45 -12.96 -11.37 3.38
C HIS A 45 -12.76 -10.30 2.29
N CYS A 46 -12.22 -9.14 2.66
CA CYS A 46 -12.00 -8.01 1.76
C CYS A 46 -10.55 -7.49 1.85
N CYS A 47 -10.04 -6.95 0.76
CA CYS A 47 -8.74 -6.30 0.72
C CYS A 47 -8.71 -5.04 1.62
N PRO A 48 -7.70 -4.86 2.49
CA PRO A 48 -7.61 -3.68 3.36
C PRO A 48 -7.48 -2.34 2.61
N ILE A 49 -6.96 -2.34 1.37
CA ILE A 49 -6.75 -1.13 0.58
C ILE A 49 -8.00 -0.78 -0.26
N CYS A 50 -8.46 -1.70 -1.11
CA CYS A 50 -9.52 -1.40 -2.07
C CYS A 50 -10.92 -1.85 -1.60
N GLN A 51 -11.00 -2.58 -0.48
CA GLN A 51 -12.23 -3.10 0.11
C GLN A 51 -13.04 -4.03 -0.79
N SER A 52 -12.47 -4.44 -1.93
CA SER A 52 -13.05 -5.46 -2.79
C SER A 52 -13.01 -6.83 -2.08
N PRO A 53 -14.02 -7.69 -2.29
CA PRO A 53 -13.98 -9.07 -1.83
C PRO A 53 -12.71 -9.75 -2.34
N ALA A 54 -11.98 -10.41 -1.45
CA ALA A 54 -10.73 -11.06 -1.76
C ALA A 54 -10.48 -12.23 -0.80
N SER A 55 -10.17 -13.40 -1.35
CA SER A 55 -9.68 -14.59 -0.66
C SER A 55 -8.17 -14.48 -0.45
N ARG A 56 -7.69 -14.80 0.77
CA ARG A 56 -6.25 -14.78 1.09
C ARG A 56 -5.44 -15.70 0.18
N THR A 57 -5.98 -16.86 -0.15
CA THR A 57 -5.26 -17.92 -0.88
C THR A 57 -5.22 -17.71 -2.38
N ASP A 58 -6.23 -17.03 -2.93
CA ASP A 58 -6.44 -16.95 -4.37
C ASP A 58 -6.10 -15.57 -4.95
N ASP A 59 -6.35 -14.51 -4.19
CA ASP A 59 -6.22 -13.13 -4.68
C ASP A 59 -4.91 -12.45 -4.26
N PHE A 60 -4.17 -13.05 -3.33
CA PHE A 60 -2.88 -12.54 -2.85
C PHE A 60 -1.75 -13.49 -3.22
N ILE A 61 -0.82 -13.00 -4.02
CA ILE A 61 0.34 -13.78 -4.49
C ILE A 61 1.64 -13.15 -3.97
N PRO A 62 2.74 -13.92 -3.85
CA PRO A 62 4.04 -13.35 -3.51
C PRO A 62 4.44 -12.25 -4.49
N LEU A 63 4.95 -11.14 -3.97
CA LEU A 63 5.34 -9.99 -4.79
C LEU A 63 6.48 -10.35 -5.74
N SER A 64 7.38 -11.23 -5.33
CA SER A 64 8.42 -11.84 -6.18
C SER A 64 7.87 -12.53 -7.43
N SER A 65 6.63 -13.05 -7.37
CA SER A 65 5.94 -13.69 -8.51
C SER A 65 5.18 -12.70 -9.40
N SER A 66 5.04 -11.44 -8.97
CA SER A 66 4.20 -10.43 -9.64
C SER A 66 4.89 -9.67 -10.78
N MET A 67 6.08 -10.13 -11.21
CA MET A 67 6.99 -9.48 -12.17
C MET A 67 6.42 -9.05 -13.55
N GLY A 68 5.13 -9.27 -13.81
CA GLY A 68 4.42 -8.79 -15.01
C GLY A 68 3.67 -7.46 -14.86
N HIS A 69 3.41 -6.98 -13.64
CA HIS A 69 2.64 -5.75 -13.44
C HIS A 69 3.57 -4.55 -13.37
N LYS A 70 3.95 -4.02 -14.54
CA LYS A 70 4.63 -2.72 -14.62
C LYS A 70 3.66 -1.68 -14.06
N PRO A 71 3.93 -1.04 -12.89
CA PRO A 71 3.01 -0.04 -12.37
C PRO A 71 2.87 1.06 -13.41
N ALA A 72 1.63 1.37 -13.79
CA ALA A 72 1.36 2.46 -14.71
C ALA A 72 1.86 3.75 -14.05
N ALA A 73 3.02 4.25 -14.48
CA ALA A 73 3.57 5.50 -13.98
C ALA A 73 2.51 6.60 -14.17
N ARG A 74 2.05 7.18 -13.06
CA ARG A 74 1.13 8.33 -13.08
C ARG A 74 1.91 9.57 -12.66
N ILE A 75 1.90 10.59 -13.52
CA ILE A 75 2.53 11.88 -13.22
C ILE A 75 1.52 12.70 -12.43
N LEU A 76 1.85 13.03 -11.17
CA LEU A 76 1.12 14.03 -10.38
C LEU A 76 1.86 15.36 -10.49
N ALA A 77 1.24 16.35 -11.12
CA ALA A 77 1.77 17.71 -11.16
C ALA A 77 1.47 18.42 -9.82
N ILE A 78 2.48 18.60 -8.99
CA ILE A 78 2.37 19.32 -7.71
C ILE A 78 2.89 20.75 -7.92
N PRO A 79 2.05 21.79 -7.80
CA PRO A 79 2.51 23.17 -7.89
C PRO A 79 3.35 23.52 -6.66
N VAL A 80 4.53 24.11 -6.89
CA VAL A 80 5.38 24.63 -5.82
C VAL A 80 4.95 26.05 -5.50
N CYS A 81 4.35 26.25 -4.32
CA CYS A 81 4.02 27.58 -3.81
C CYS A 81 5.13 28.06 -2.88
N GLN A 82 5.78 29.18 -3.21
CA GLN A 82 6.73 29.82 -2.30
C GLN A 82 5.97 30.66 -1.28
N ARG A 83 6.15 30.37 0.01
CA ARG A 83 5.65 31.22 1.08
C ARG A 83 6.55 32.45 1.21
N TYR A 84 6.01 33.61 0.90
CA TYR A 84 6.65 34.88 1.20
C TYR A 84 6.42 35.22 2.69
N ILE A 85 7.50 35.37 3.45
CA ILE A 85 7.45 35.76 4.86
C ILE A 85 7.77 37.25 4.93
N ASN A 86 6.76 38.08 5.19
CA ASN A 86 6.94 39.49 5.57
C ASN A 86 7.34 39.57 7.05
N GLU A 87 8.20 40.52 7.40
CA GLU A 87 8.66 40.74 8.80
C GLU A 87 7.51 41.07 9.77
N ASP A 88 6.38 41.56 9.26
CA ASP A 88 5.14 41.80 10.04
C ASP A 88 4.38 40.52 10.45
N ASN A 89 4.77 39.35 9.91
CA ASN A 89 4.14 38.05 10.15
C ASN A 89 5.03 37.10 10.96
N LYS A 90 5.82 37.65 11.88
CA LYS A 90 6.58 36.85 12.84
C LYS A 90 5.58 36.11 13.76
N PRO A 91 5.60 34.77 13.85
CA PRO A 91 4.82 34.08 14.86
C PRO A 91 5.29 34.55 16.24
N VAL A 92 4.34 35.02 17.05
CA VAL A 92 4.53 35.38 18.46
C VAL A 92 4.95 34.17 19.27
#